data_AF-A0A8W8LHY1-F1
#
_entry.id   AF-A0A8W8LHY1-F1
#
_cell.length_a   1.000
_cell.length_b   1.000
_cell.length_c   1.000
_cell.angle_alpha   90.00
_cell.angle_beta   90.00
_cell.angle_gamma   90.00
#
_symmetry.space_group_name_H-M   'P 1'
#
loop_
_entity.id
_entity.type
_entity.pdbx_description
1 polymer ?
#
loop_
_entity_poly.entity_id
_entity_poly.type
_entity_poly.pdbx_seq_one_letter_code
_entity_poly.pdbx_strand_id
1 'polypeptide(L)'
;MQLQYRTAIEEKFHKHISEVYKKLGGLPLSVAVDVRFDSPGFCASRSTAVFMDSNTKAIIHMEVGDSREVDRHSSKMERLLIDRGLQHLLTASPLVIWEIISDASRNIISLMKSDPYKHLQHSLDIWHKAKKLTTSLSDIAKKPGCRGLLQWIRPIVNHFWWCCSTCKGSVEHLLKRWMGILYHINNKHVWAGGRCRHSEEHETECSNWLQRDTVVFKNLRNMLAVMDHNNHLGRMPLVGQDGQVYAKGQVSRRTKQWVAYEEKAPKDFKYIPELMAACMRATYGVSETKFRKSRKSISLDSIAKNLSGETNPGSRILLAKMQSRKKTGENK
;
A
#
# COMPACT_ATOMS: atom_id res chain seq x y z
N MET A 1 29.33 -39.77 0.62
CA MET A 1 27.87 -39.71 0.30
C MET A 1 27.35 -38.29 0.17
N GLN A 2 27.52 -37.39 1.16
CA GLN A 2 27.06 -35.99 1.06
C GLN A 2 27.66 -35.20 -0.12
N LEU A 3 28.95 -35.43 -0.46
CA LEU A 3 29.60 -34.78 -1.60
C LEU A 3 28.96 -35.19 -2.95
N GLN A 4 28.66 -36.49 -3.13
CA GLN A 4 28.03 -36.99 -4.36
C GLN A 4 26.63 -36.40 -4.56
N TYR A 5 25.83 -36.31 -3.50
CA TYR A 5 24.51 -35.66 -3.56
C TYR A 5 24.63 -34.17 -3.87
N ARG A 6 25.60 -33.47 -3.27
CA ARG A 6 25.85 -32.05 -3.55
C ARG A 6 26.17 -31.85 -5.03
N THR A 7 27.14 -32.58 -5.57
CA THR A 7 27.53 -32.47 -6.98
C THR A 7 26.36 -32.75 -7.92
N ALA A 8 25.58 -33.82 -7.66
CA ALA A 8 24.41 -34.15 -8.48
C ALA A 8 23.31 -33.07 -8.42
N ILE A 9 23.07 -32.47 -7.24
CA ILE A 9 22.11 -31.38 -7.07
C ILE A 9 22.59 -30.13 -7.82
N GLU A 10 23.86 -29.75 -7.65
CA GLU A 10 24.46 -28.60 -8.33
C GLU A 10 24.40 -28.78 -9.85
N GLU A 11 24.78 -29.94 -10.37
CA GLU A 11 24.72 -30.24 -11.81
C GLU A 11 23.29 -30.16 -12.35
N LYS A 12 22.33 -30.79 -11.66
CA LYS A 12 20.91 -30.74 -12.05
C LYS A 12 20.37 -29.31 -12.03
N PHE A 13 20.75 -28.52 -11.02
CA PHE A 13 20.34 -27.12 -10.91
C PHE A 13 20.92 -26.27 -12.03
N HIS A 14 22.22 -26.36 -12.30
CA HIS A 14 22.86 -25.61 -13.39
C HIS A 14 22.27 -25.99 -14.76
N LYS A 15 22.02 -27.28 -14.99
CA LYS A 15 21.36 -27.74 -16.21
C LYS A 15 19.95 -27.15 -16.34
N HIS A 16 19.16 -27.20 -15.28
CA HIS A 16 17.82 -26.62 -15.26
C HIS A 16 17.82 -25.11 -15.54
N ILE A 17 18.64 -24.33 -14.83
CA ILE A 17 18.77 -22.88 -15.04
C ILE A 17 19.25 -22.57 -16.45
N SER A 18 20.20 -23.33 -16.99
CA SER A 18 20.68 -23.16 -18.36
C SER A 18 19.57 -23.39 -19.40
N GLU A 19 18.72 -24.39 -19.19
CA GLU A 19 17.55 -24.64 -20.05
C GLU A 19 16.51 -23.52 -19.95
N VAL A 20 16.27 -23.01 -18.74
CA VAL A 20 15.38 -21.85 -18.51
C VAL A 20 15.93 -20.61 -19.22
N TYR A 21 17.23 -20.32 -19.07
CA TYR A 21 17.89 -19.19 -19.73
C TYR A 21 17.83 -19.28 -21.26
N LYS A 22 18.01 -20.48 -21.83
CA LYS A 22 17.85 -20.70 -23.28
C LYS A 22 16.42 -20.43 -23.75
N LYS A 23 15.41 -20.82 -22.97
CA LYS A 23 13.99 -20.64 -23.32
C LYS A 23 13.52 -19.19 -23.18
N LEU A 24 14.06 -18.46 -22.21
CA LEU A 24 13.60 -17.12 -21.85
C LEU A 24 14.52 -15.99 -22.32
N GLY A 25 15.71 -16.33 -22.83
CA GLY A 25 16.69 -15.35 -23.31
C GLY A 25 16.10 -14.43 -24.38
N GLY A 26 16.37 -13.12 -24.24
CA GLY A 26 15.87 -12.09 -25.16
C GLY A 26 14.40 -11.70 -24.99
N LEU A 27 13.61 -12.42 -24.18
CA LEU A 27 12.22 -12.03 -23.88
C LEU A 27 12.18 -11.00 -22.74
N PRO A 28 11.30 -9.98 -22.80
CA PRO A 28 11.09 -9.06 -21.69
C PRO A 28 10.37 -9.77 -20.55
N LEU A 29 11.05 -9.97 -19.42
CA LEU A 29 10.55 -10.68 -18.25
C LEU A 29 10.05 -9.74 -17.14
N SER A 30 8.93 -10.14 -16.55
CA SER A 30 8.38 -9.57 -15.31
C SER A 30 8.67 -10.54 -14.17
N VAL A 31 9.63 -10.19 -13.31
CA VAL A 31 10.20 -11.10 -12.31
C VAL A 31 9.64 -10.81 -10.94
N ALA A 32 8.95 -11.78 -10.35
CA ALA A 32 8.54 -11.75 -8.95
C ALA A 32 9.70 -12.21 -8.05
N VAL A 33 9.89 -11.52 -6.93
CA VAL A 33 10.91 -11.85 -5.93
C VAL A 33 10.32 -11.90 -4.52
N ASP A 34 10.64 -12.97 -3.80
CA ASP A 34 10.29 -13.16 -2.38
C ASP A 34 11.50 -13.71 -1.61
N VAL A 35 11.63 -13.30 -0.35
CA VAL A 35 12.70 -13.74 0.54
C VAL A 35 12.11 -14.51 1.71
N ARG A 36 12.51 -15.78 1.80
CA ARG A 36 12.09 -16.69 2.86
C ARG A 36 13.18 -16.78 3.92
N PHE A 37 12.75 -16.79 5.18
CA PHE A 37 13.61 -16.93 6.35
C PHE A 37 13.38 -18.31 6.98
N ASP A 38 14.43 -18.88 7.56
CA ASP A 38 14.40 -20.18 8.23
C ASP A 38 13.67 -20.16 9.58
N SER A 39 13.65 -19.00 10.26
CA SER A 39 12.93 -18.80 11.51
C SER A 39 12.19 -17.46 11.56
N PRO A 40 11.09 -17.37 12.34
CA PRO A 40 10.38 -16.12 12.53
C PRO A 40 11.13 -15.16 13.48
N GLY A 41 10.98 -13.85 13.27
CA GLY A 41 11.58 -12.81 14.11
C GLY A 41 12.94 -12.31 13.61
N PHE A 42 13.64 -11.53 14.43
CA PHE A 42 14.92 -10.91 14.05
C PHE A 42 16.16 -11.80 14.25
N CYS A 43 15.97 -13.11 14.42
CA CYS A 43 17.02 -14.09 14.73
C CYS A 43 17.22 -15.16 13.64
N ALA A 44 16.67 -14.95 12.44
CA ALA A 44 16.87 -15.86 11.31
C ALA A 44 18.36 -16.06 11.01
N SER A 45 18.75 -17.31 10.78
CA SER A 45 20.14 -17.69 10.51
C SER A 45 20.41 -17.78 9.03
N ARG A 46 19.42 -18.24 8.27
CA ARG A 46 19.50 -18.45 6.82
C ARG A 46 18.31 -17.84 6.12
N SER A 47 18.56 -17.35 4.92
CA SER A 47 17.51 -16.77 4.09
C SER A 47 17.72 -17.16 2.64
N THR A 48 16.61 -17.31 1.92
CA THR A 48 16.62 -17.67 0.50
C THR A 48 15.74 -16.70 -0.26
N ALA A 49 16.32 -15.98 -1.21
CA ALA A 49 15.56 -15.19 -2.18
C ALA A 49 15.32 -16.05 -3.43
N VAL A 50 14.09 -16.03 -3.93
CA VAL A 50 13.70 -16.73 -5.16
C VAL A 50 13.21 -15.71 -6.16
N PHE A 51 13.76 -15.76 -7.37
CA PHE A 51 13.35 -14.93 -8.51
C PHE A 51 12.61 -15.82 -9.51
N MET A 52 11.38 -15.46 -9.81
CA MET A 52 10.48 -16.24 -10.65
C MET A 52 9.88 -15.36 -11.74
N ASP A 53 9.93 -15.82 -12.99
CA ASP A 53 9.18 -15.16 -14.05
C ASP A 53 7.68 -15.31 -13.80
N SER A 54 6.97 -14.18 -13.73
CA SER A 54 5.55 -14.15 -13.38
C SER A 54 4.65 -14.75 -14.44
N ASN A 55 5.08 -14.82 -15.70
CA ASN A 55 4.30 -15.40 -16.79
C ASN A 55 4.42 -16.93 -16.82
N THR A 56 5.64 -17.45 -16.93
CA THR A 56 5.92 -18.90 -17.07
C THR A 56 5.99 -19.65 -15.75
N LYS A 57 6.10 -18.93 -14.62
CA LYS A 57 6.33 -19.49 -13.27
C LYS A 57 7.66 -20.23 -13.12
N ALA A 58 8.57 -20.09 -14.08
CA ALA A 58 9.91 -20.63 -13.99
C ALA A 58 10.74 -19.85 -12.97
N ILE A 59 11.44 -20.57 -12.09
CA ILE A 59 12.47 -19.99 -11.23
C ILE A 59 13.68 -19.71 -12.12
N ILE A 60 14.08 -18.45 -12.19
CA ILE A 60 15.19 -18.01 -13.03
C ILE A 60 16.47 -17.81 -12.22
N HIS A 61 16.36 -17.54 -10.91
CA HIS A 61 17.51 -17.36 -10.03
C HIS A 61 17.14 -17.61 -8.58
N MET A 62 18.13 -18.01 -7.77
CA MET A 62 17.99 -18.12 -6.33
C MET A 62 19.26 -17.63 -5.65
N GLU A 63 19.08 -16.91 -4.55
CA GLU A 63 20.18 -16.50 -3.67
C GLU A 63 19.97 -17.09 -2.28
N VAL A 64 21.04 -17.62 -1.70
CA VAL A 64 21.05 -18.08 -0.32
C VAL A 64 22.02 -17.22 0.45
N GLY A 65 21.66 -16.81 1.66
CA GLY A 65 22.59 -16.11 2.54
C GLY A 65 22.46 -16.52 3.99
N ASP A 66 23.54 -16.22 4.70
CA ASP A 66 23.72 -16.45 6.12
C ASP A 66 23.72 -15.12 6.87
N SER A 67 23.06 -15.06 8.02
CA SER A 67 22.92 -13.81 8.77
C SER A 67 24.25 -13.23 9.25
N ARG A 68 25.33 -14.03 9.29
CA ARG A 68 26.70 -13.53 9.52
C ARG A 68 27.16 -12.53 8.46
N GLU A 69 26.63 -12.58 7.24
CA GLU A 69 26.93 -11.62 6.18
C GLU A 69 26.36 -10.21 6.46
N VAL A 70 25.46 -10.09 7.44
CA VAL A 70 24.83 -8.83 7.85
C VAL A 70 24.95 -8.57 9.35
N ASP A 71 26.03 -9.03 9.97
CA ASP A 71 26.30 -8.89 11.41
C ASP A 71 25.13 -9.42 12.28
N ARG A 72 24.50 -10.51 11.84
CA ARG A 72 23.31 -11.14 12.46
C ARG A 72 22.08 -10.24 12.51
N HIS A 73 22.04 -9.15 11.74
CA HIS A 73 20.84 -8.34 11.54
C HIS A 73 19.99 -8.88 10.38
N SER A 74 19.30 -10.01 10.62
CA SER A 74 18.46 -10.72 9.65
C SER A 74 17.55 -9.82 8.79
N SER A 75 17.00 -8.72 9.33
CA SER A 75 16.21 -7.75 8.54
C SER A 75 16.93 -7.10 7.34
N LYS A 76 18.27 -7.10 7.34
CA LYS A 76 19.10 -6.60 6.23
C LYS A 76 19.27 -7.64 5.12
N MET A 77 19.01 -8.93 5.40
CA MET A 77 19.15 -10.02 4.43
C MET A 77 18.24 -9.84 3.22
N GLU A 78 17.00 -9.35 3.42
CA GLU A 78 16.05 -9.12 2.34
C GLU A 78 16.68 -8.23 1.25
N ARG A 79 17.24 -7.09 1.67
CA ARG A 79 17.90 -6.16 0.76
C ARG A 79 19.16 -6.76 0.15
N LEU A 80 20.00 -7.44 0.93
CA LEU A 80 21.26 -8.03 0.47
C LEU A 80 21.02 -9.07 -0.64
N LEU A 81 20.09 -10.01 -0.41
CA LEU A 81 19.83 -11.11 -1.34
C LEU A 81 19.13 -10.62 -2.61
N ILE A 82 18.21 -9.67 -2.48
CA ILE A 82 17.56 -9.07 -3.64
C ILE A 82 18.57 -8.28 -4.48
N ASP A 83 19.42 -7.45 -3.87
CA ASP A 83 20.46 -6.69 -4.56
C ASP A 83 21.43 -7.62 -5.31
N ARG A 84 21.94 -8.67 -4.64
CA ARG A 84 22.83 -9.66 -5.25
C ARG A 84 22.19 -10.39 -6.42
N GLY A 85 20.96 -10.86 -6.26
CA GLY A 85 20.25 -11.56 -7.31
C GLY A 85 19.91 -10.66 -8.50
N LEU A 86 19.54 -9.40 -8.26
CA LEU A 86 19.34 -8.40 -9.32
C LEU A 86 20.65 -8.10 -10.07
N GLN A 87 21.77 -7.92 -9.37
CA GLN A 87 23.07 -7.74 -10.02
C GLN A 87 23.40 -8.93 -10.93
N HIS A 88 23.27 -10.17 -10.43
CA HIS A 88 23.50 -11.36 -11.24
C HIS A 88 22.61 -11.39 -12.48
N LEU A 89 21.31 -11.19 -12.29
CA LEU A 89 20.33 -11.24 -13.37
C LEU A 89 20.57 -10.16 -14.44
N LEU A 90 20.96 -8.94 -14.05
CA LEU A 90 21.14 -7.82 -14.98
C LEU A 90 22.50 -7.80 -15.68
N THR A 91 23.53 -8.38 -15.06
CA THR A 91 24.93 -8.26 -15.54
C THR A 91 25.54 -9.57 -16.02
N ALA A 92 25.05 -10.70 -15.53
CA ALA A 92 25.64 -12.02 -15.75
C ALA A 92 24.66 -13.04 -16.34
N SER A 93 23.41 -12.65 -16.61
CA SER A 93 22.41 -13.52 -17.25
C SER A 93 22.06 -13.02 -18.66
N PRO A 94 21.62 -13.91 -19.58
CA PRO A 94 21.14 -13.52 -20.91
C PRO A 94 19.70 -13.00 -20.91
N LEU A 95 19.09 -12.80 -19.74
CA LEU A 95 17.68 -12.44 -19.61
C LEU A 95 17.48 -10.93 -19.72
N VAL A 96 16.38 -10.53 -20.33
CA VAL A 96 15.97 -9.12 -20.42
C VAL A 96 14.91 -8.87 -19.36
N ILE A 97 15.28 -8.24 -18.25
CA ILE A 97 14.33 -7.93 -17.17
C ILE A 97 13.89 -6.49 -17.32
N TRP A 98 12.57 -6.28 -17.39
CA TRP A 98 12.00 -4.95 -17.49
C TRP A 98 11.16 -4.58 -16.26
N GLU A 99 10.62 -5.57 -15.55
CA GLU A 99 9.80 -5.37 -14.36
C GLU A 99 10.22 -6.29 -13.21
N ILE A 100 10.28 -5.72 -12.00
CA ILE A 100 10.43 -6.44 -10.74
C ILE A 100 9.15 -6.30 -9.92
N ILE A 101 8.62 -7.42 -9.42
CA ILE A 101 7.45 -7.48 -8.55
C ILE A 101 7.93 -7.93 -7.17
N SER A 102 7.76 -7.09 -6.15
CA SER A 102 8.18 -7.42 -4.78
C SER A 102 7.12 -7.09 -3.74
N ASP A 103 7.34 -7.53 -2.51
CA ASP A 103 6.60 -7.05 -1.35
C ASP A 103 6.73 -5.54 -1.14
N ALA A 104 5.79 -4.97 -0.39
CA ALA A 104 5.76 -3.56 0.00
C ALA A 104 6.78 -3.23 1.13
N SER A 105 7.99 -3.76 1.03
CA SER A 105 9.10 -3.48 1.94
C SER A 105 9.70 -2.10 1.64
N ARG A 106 9.82 -1.26 2.68
CA ARG A 106 10.42 0.09 2.54
C ARG A 106 11.85 0.04 2.02
N ASN A 107 12.61 -0.99 2.40
CA ASN A 107 14.00 -1.14 1.99
C ASN A 107 14.08 -1.48 0.49
N ILE A 108 13.22 -2.36 0.01
CA ILE A 108 13.19 -2.77 -1.40
C ILE A 108 12.63 -1.67 -2.28
N ILE A 109 11.56 -0.99 -1.85
CA ILE A 109 11.03 0.19 -2.56
C ILE A 109 12.12 1.28 -2.70
N SER A 110 12.95 1.48 -1.67
CA SER A 110 14.07 2.43 -1.73
C SER A 110 15.17 1.96 -2.68
N LEU A 111 15.51 0.67 -2.63
CA LEU A 111 16.50 0.04 -3.52
C LEU A 111 16.10 0.22 -5.00
N MET A 112 14.86 -0.11 -5.35
CA MET A 112 14.35 -0.03 -6.73
C MET A 112 14.28 1.40 -7.27
N LYS A 113 14.24 2.41 -6.39
CA LYS A 113 14.27 3.84 -6.77
C LYS A 113 15.67 4.41 -6.93
N SER A 114 16.70 3.64 -6.56
CA SER A 114 18.10 4.06 -6.58
C SER A 114 18.81 3.48 -7.81
N ASP A 115 19.93 4.09 -8.20
CA ASP A 115 20.85 3.47 -9.16
C ASP A 115 21.42 2.16 -8.58
N PRO A 116 21.62 1.11 -9.41
CA PRO A 116 21.40 1.08 -10.86
C PRO A 116 19.97 0.73 -11.29
N TYR A 117 19.03 0.44 -10.38
CA TYR A 117 17.74 -0.20 -10.70
C TYR A 117 16.60 0.73 -11.13
N LYS A 118 16.78 2.06 -11.03
CA LYS A 118 15.73 3.06 -11.31
C LYS A 118 15.05 2.95 -12.68
N HIS A 119 15.70 2.30 -13.64
CA HIS A 119 15.20 2.10 -15.00
C HIS A 119 14.21 0.92 -15.10
N LEU A 120 14.17 0.04 -14.11
CA LEU A 120 13.24 -1.09 -14.05
C LEU A 120 11.87 -0.63 -13.55
N GLN A 121 10.81 -1.16 -14.15
CA GLN A 121 9.48 -1.00 -13.58
C GLN A 121 9.41 -1.77 -12.26
N HIS A 122 9.01 -1.08 -11.18
CA HIS A 122 8.80 -1.72 -9.89
C HIS A 122 7.31 -1.82 -9.57
N SER A 123 6.82 -3.04 -9.50
CA SER A 123 5.45 -3.40 -9.13
C SER A 123 5.42 -4.02 -7.73
N LEU A 124 4.28 -3.88 -7.06
CA LEU A 124 4.08 -4.45 -5.72
C LEU A 124 3.21 -5.69 -5.77
N ASP A 125 3.52 -6.68 -4.94
CA ASP A 125 2.65 -7.83 -4.74
C ASP A 125 1.29 -7.40 -4.15
N ILE A 126 0.26 -7.58 -4.97
CA ILE A 126 -1.13 -7.25 -4.67
C ILE A 126 -1.68 -8.15 -3.56
N TRP A 127 -1.16 -9.36 -3.40
CA TRP A 127 -1.65 -10.33 -2.42
C TRP A 127 -1.67 -9.78 -1.01
N HIS A 128 -0.60 -9.12 -0.57
CA HIS A 128 -0.54 -8.50 0.77
C HIS A 128 -1.59 -7.42 0.95
N LYS A 129 -1.87 -6.63 -0.09
CA LYS A 129 -2.91 -5.61 -0.05
C LYS A 129 -4.31 -6.23 0.02
N ALA A 130 -4.55 -7.28 -0.75
CA ALA A 130 -5.80 -8.04 -0.72
C ALA A 130 -6.03 -8.71 0.65
N LYS A 131 -4.99 -9.33 1.23
CA LYS A 131 -5.03 -9.90 2.57
C LYS A 131 -5.35 -8.84 3.63
N LYS A 132 -4.68 -7.69 3.59
CA LYS A 132 -4.94 -6.57 4.51
C LYS A 132 -6.37 -6.03 4.37
N LEU A 133 -6.88 -5.96 3.14
CA LEU A 133 -8.27 -5.59 2.85
C LEU A 133 -9.24 -6.59 3.51
N THR A 134 -9.03 -7.90 3.34
CA THR A 134 -9.83 -8.95 4.00
C THR A 134 -9.84 -8.82 5.52
N THR A 135 -8.69 -8.61 6.15
CA THR A 135 -8.59 -8.42 7.60
C THR A 135 -9.37 -7.17 8.04
N SER A 136 -9.19 -6.05 7.33
CA SER A 136 -9.86 -4.78 7.65
C SER A 136 -11.39 -4.89 7.53
N LEU A 137 -11.88 -5.58 6.49
CA LEU A 137 -13.30 -5.87 6.30
C LEU A 137 -13.84 -6.77 7.40
N SER A 138 -13.11 -7.81 7.77
CA SER A 138 -13.46 -8.73 8.87
C SER A 138 -13.59 -7.98 10.19
N ASP A 139 -12.70 -7.04 10.48
CA ASP A 139 -12.74 -6.24 11.70
C ASP A 139 -13.94 -5.27 11.72
N ILE A 140 -14.35 -4.74 10.56
CA ILE A 140 -15.60 -3.98 10.46
C ILE A 140 -16.79 -4.90 10.71
N ALA A 141 -16.81 -6.09 10.13
CA ALA A 141 -17.92 -7.03 10.24
C ALA A 141 -18.17 -7.52 11.68
N LYS A 142 -17.13 -7.56 12.52
CA LYS A 142 -17.22 -7.89 13.96
C LYS A 142 -17.96 -6.82 14.78
N LYS A 143 -18.09 -5.58 14.27
CA LYS A 143 -18.76 -4.50 15.01
C LYS A 143 -20.27 -4.75 15.09
N PRO A 144 -20.94 -4.32 16.19
CA PRO A 144 -22.40 -4.40 16.29
C PRO A 144 -23.09 -3.76 15.08
N GLY A 145 -24.10 -4.44 14.53
CA GLY A 145 -24.83 -3.97 13.34
C GLY A 145 -24.08 -4.07 12.02
N CYS A 146 -22.89 -4.69 11.96
CA CYS A 146 -22.08 -4.81 10.74
C CYS A 146 -21.94 -6.24 10.19
N ARG A 147 -22.60 -7.24 10.79
CA ARG A 147 -22.52 -8.65 10.35
C ARG A 147 -22.92 -8.88 8.89
N GLY A 148 -23.83 -8.06 8.35
CA GLY A 148 -24.23 -8.12 6.94
C GLY A 148 -23.06 -7.93 5.95
N LEU A 149 -21.91 -7.39 6.40
CA LEU A 149 -20.71 -7.28 5.57
C LEU A 149 -20.05 -8.63 5.26
N LEU A 150 -20.23 -9.67 6.10
CA LEU A 150 -19.50 -10.94 5.98
C LEU A 150 -19.65 -11.59 4.60
N GLN A 151 -20.88 -11.62 4.06
CA GLN A 151 -21.15 -12.17 2.72
C GLN A 151 -20.49 -11.34 1.59
N TRP A 152 -20.20 -10.07 1.83
CA TRP A 152 -19.62 -9.15 0.85
C TRP A 152 -18.09 -9.14 0.85
N ILE A 153 -17.43 -9.69 1.88
CA ILE A 153 -15.96 -9.65 1.99
C ILE A 153 -15.30 -10.31 0.77
N ARG A 154 -15.69 -11.55 0.44
CA ARG A 154 -15.12 -12.28 -0.70
C ARG A 154 -15.42 -11.57 -2.04
N PRO A 155 -16.67 -11.15 -2.35
CA PRO A 155 -16.95 -10.34 -3.54
C PRO A 155 -16.12 -9.05 -3.64
N ILE A 156 -15.96 -8.30 -2.54
CA ILE A 156 -15.15 -7.07 -2.52
C ILE A 156 -13.68 -7.37 -2.84
N VAL A 157 -13.12 -8.43 -2.24
CA VAL A 157 -11.72 -8.81 -2.45
C VAL A 157 -11.51 -9.33 -3.88
N ASN A 158 -12.44 -10.11 -4.42
CA ASN A 158 -12.40 -10.55 -5.82
C ASN A 158 -12.49 -9.36 -6.78
N HIS A 159 -13.36 -8.40 -6.49
CA HIS A 159 -13.45 -7.16 -7.27
C HIS A 159 -12.15 -6.36 -7.21
N PHE A 160 -11.49 -6.30 -6.05
CA PHE A 160 -10.17 -5.68 -5.93
C PHE A 160 -9.13 -6.34 -6.84
N TRP A 161 -9.05 -7.68 -6.83
CA TRP A 161 -8.17 -8.45 -7.72
C TRP A 161 -8.47 -8.17 -9.19
N TRP A 162 -9.76 -8.19 -9.57
CA TRP A 162 -10.18 -7.88 -10.94
C TRP A 162 -9.82 -6.45 -11.35
N CYS A 163 -9.97 -5.47 -10.46
CA CYS A 163 -9.57 -4.09 -10.73
C CYS A 163 -8.06 -4.00 -11.00
N CYS A 164 -7.25 -4.69 -10.19
CA CYS A 164 -5.80 -4.74 -10.36
C CYS A 164 -5.38 -5.46 -11.66
N SER A 165 -5.99 -6.60 -11.98
CA SER A 165 -5.63 -7.37 -13.18
C SER A 165 -6.02 -6.65 -14.48
N THR A 166 -7.05 -5.81 -14.44
CA THR A 166 -7.58 -5.18 -15.64
C THR A 166 -7.11 -3.73 -15.83
N CYS A 167 -6.51 -3.09 -14.83
CA CYS A 167 -6.14 -1.66 -14.89
C CYS A 167 -4.98 -1.35 -15.85
N LYS A 168 -4.20 -2.37 -16.24
CA LYS A 168 -3.03 -2.24 -17.15
C LYS A 168 -2.08 -1.11 -16.70
N GLY A 169 -1.78 -1.05 -15.40
CA GLY A 169 -0.91 -0.02 -14.80
C GLY A 169 -1.54 1.37 -14.62
N SER A 170 -2.75 1.63 -15.13
CA SER A 170 -3.41 2.92 -14.95
C SER A 170 -4.06 3.03 -13.57
N VAL A 171 -3.51 3.93 -12.75
CA VAL A 171 -4.07 4.28 -11.42
C VAL A 171 -5.49 4.82 -11.57
N GLU A 172 -5.76 5.61 -12.60
CA GLU A 172 -7.10 6.14 -12.85
C GLU A 172 -8.11 5.02 -13.15
N HIS A 173 -7.77 4.08 -14.04
CA HIS A 173 -8.64 2.94 -14.33
C HIS A 173 -8.85 2.05 -13.10
N LEU A 174 -7.79 1.82 -12.31
CA LEU A 174 -7.86 1.08 -11.06
C LEU A 174 -8.87 1.74 -10.11
N LEU A 175 -8.73 3.05 -9.87
CA LEU A 175 -9.58 3.80 -8.95
C LEU A 175 -11.03 3.87 -9.45
N LYS A 176 -11.26 4.17 -10.73
CA LYS A 176 -12.61 4.22 -11.31
C LYS A 176 -13.35 2.90 -11.14
N ARG A 177 -12.68 1.77 -11.43
CA ARG A 177 -13.27 0.43 -11.28
C ARG A 177 -13.45 0.05 -9.82
N TRP A 178 -12.45 0.32 -8.99
CA TRP A 178 -12.49 0.03 -7.57
C TRP A 178 -13.66 0.73 -6.89
N MET A 179 -13.89 2.00 -7.18
CA MET A 179 -15.00 2.78 -6.62
C MET A 179 -16.38 2.26 -7.05
N GLY A 180 -16.48 1.54 -8.17
CA GLY A 180 -17.71 0.90 -8.64
C GLY A 180 -18.32 -0.07 -7.62
N ILE A 181 -17.51 -0.68 -6.75
CA ILE A 181 -18.00 -1.62 -5.74
C ILE A 181 -19.00 -0.99 -4.77
N LEU A 182 -18.86 0.32 -4.49
CA LEU A 182 -19.77 1.06 -3.61
C LEU A 182 -21.16 1.26 -4.24
N TYR A 183 -21.27 1.16 -5.56
CA TYR A 183 -22.56 1.19 -6.25
C TYR A 183 -23.13 -0.22 -6.36
N HIS A 184 -22.31 -1.17 -6.79
CA HIS A 184 -22.71 -2.57 -6.96
C HIS A 184 -23.30 -3.16 -5.68
N ILE A 185 -22.66 -2.95 -4.53
CA ILE A 185 -23.13 -3.46 -3.23
C ILE A 185 -24.49 -2.89 -2.79
N ASN A 186 -24.93 -1.76 -3.38
CA ASN A 186 -26.26 -1.19 -3.18
C ASN A 186 -27.26 -1.56 -4.29
N ASN A 187 -26.97 -2.60 -5.08
CA ASN A 187 -27.73 -2.96 -6.28
C ASN A 187 -27.81 -1.82 -7.32
N LYS A 188 -26.78 -0.98 -7.41
CA LYS A 188 -26.68 0.07 -8.45
C LYS A 188 -25.60 -0.31 -9.44
N HIS A 189 -26.02 -0.78 -10.60
CA HIS A 189 -25.10 -1.26 -11.64
C HIS A 189 -24.73 -0.20 -12.68
N VAL A 190 -25.37 0.97 -12.64
CA VAL A 190 -25.06 2.13 -13.49
C VAL A 190 -24.94 3.39 -12.63
N TRP A 191 -23.95 4.22 -12.91
CA TRP A 191 -23.70 5.48 -12.21
C TRP A 191 -23.00 6.51 -13.11
N ALA A 192 -22.88 7.74 -12.64
CA ALA A 192 -22.17 8.79 -13.36
C ALA A 192 -20.69 8.38 -13.57
N GLY A 193 -20.30 8.18 -14.83
CA GLY A 193 -18.94 7.80 -15.20
C GLY A 193 -18.62 6.31 -15.14
N GLY A 194 -19.61 5.40 -15.03
CA GLY A 194 -19.34 3.97 -15.12
C GLY A 194 -20.56 3.04 -14.98
N ARG A 195 -20.32 1.76 -15.24
CA ARG A 195 -21.27 0.66 -15.03
C ARG A 195 -20.53 -0.62 -14.61
N CYS A 196 -21.26 -1.56 -14.02
CA CYS A 196 -20.76 -2.91 -13.76
C CYS A 196 -20.41 -3.64 -15.06
N ARG A 197 -19.46 -4.59 -14.97
CA ARG A 197 -18.96 -5.38 -16.10
C ARG A 197 -19.23 -6.88 -15.92
N HIS A 198 -20.51 -7.22 -15.79
CA HIS A 198 -21.02 -8.59 -15.78
C HIS A 198 -22.33 -8.62 -16.58
N SER A 199 -22.72 -9.81 -17.07
CA SER A 199 -24.01 -10.02 -17.75
C SER A 199 -25.18 -9.92 -16.76
N GLU A 200 -26.37 -9.64 -17.29
CA GLU A 200 -27.62 -9.50 -16.51
C GLU A 200 -28.07 -10.84 -15.89
N GLU A 201 -27.61 -11.97 -16.43
CA GLU A 201 -27.90 -13.32 -15.93
C GLU A 201 -27.32 -13.59 -14.53
N HIS A 202 -26.32 -12.82 -14.08
CA HIS A 202 -25.72 -12.94 -12.75
C HIS A 202 -26.43 -12.12 -11.66
N GLU A 203 -27.52 -11.42 -11.97
CA GLU A 203 -28.21 -10.52 -11.03
C GLU A 203 -29.01 -11.25 -9.93
N THR A 204 -29.30 -12.54 -10.11
CA THR A 204 -30.27 -13.30 -9.32
C THR A 204 -29.74 -13.95 -8.03
N GLU A 205 -28.44 -13.89 -7.73
CA GLU A 205 -27.87 -14.59 -6.56
C GLU A 205 -27.70 -13.74 -5.30
N CYS A 206 -27.85 -12.41 -5.37
CA CYS A 206 -27.68 -11.53 -4.21
C CYS A 206 -29.02 -10.94 -3.73
N SER A 207 -29.55 -11.46 -2.62
CA SER A 207 -30.76 -10.94 -1.98
C SER A 207 -30.48 -9.92 -0.86
N ASN A 208 -29.26 -9.90 -0.31
CA ASN A 208 -28.91 -9.12 0.88
C ASN A 208 -27.98 -7.92 0.55
N TRP A 209 -28.46 -7.02 -0.31
CA TRP A 209 -27.76 -5.77 -0.64
C TRP A 209 -27.59 -4.87 0.59
N LEU A 210 -26.43 -4.23 0.74
CA LEU A 210 -26.25 -3.27 1.82
C LEU A 210 -26.98 -1.96 1.47
N GLN A 211 -27.68 -1.37 2.43
CA GLN A 211 -28.37 -0.09 2.24
C GLN A 211 -27.45 1.09 2.60
N ARG A 212 -27.55 2.20 1.86
CA ARG A 212 -26.60 3.35 1.97
C ARG A 212 -26.63 4.08 3.30
N ASP A 213 -27.78 4.09 3.94
CA ASP A 213 -28.05 4.75 5.22
C ASP A 213 -27.51 3.96 6.43
N THR A 214 -27.22 2.67 6.24
CA THR A 214 -26.73 1.78 7.29
C THR A 214 -25.33 2.14 7.80
N VAL A 215 -25.08 1.83 9.07
CA VAL A 215 -23.77 1.98 9.70
C VAL A 215 -22.70 1.12 9.00
N VAL A 216 -23.08 -0.08 8.55
CA VAL A 216 -22.17 -0.99 7.84
C VAL A 216 -21.70 -0.40 6.50
N PHE A 217 -22.61 0.18 5.71
CA PHE A 217 -22.24 0.81 4.44
C PHE A 217 -21.36 2.04 4.66
N LYS A 218 -21.66 2.87 5.67
CA LYS A 218 -20.84 4.04 6.01
C LYS A 218 -19.42 3.65 6.44
N ASN A 219 -19.28 2.62 7.28
CA ASN A 219 -17.99 2.09 7.69
C ASN A 219 -17.20 1.50 6.51
N LEU A 220 -17.88 0.74 5.64
CA LEU A 220 -17.31 0.20 4.42
C LEU A 220 -16.83 1.33 3.50
N ARG A 221 -17.68 2.31 3.21
CA ARG A 221 -17.35 3.48 2.41
C ARG A 221 -16.14 4.21 2.99
N ASN A 222 -16.08 4.47 4.28
CA ASN A 222 -14.94 5.17 4.89
C ASN A 222 -13.62 4.39 4.75
N MET A 223 -13.68 3.05 4.76
CA MET A 223 -12.50 2.19 4.56
C MET A 223 -12.08 2.08 3.09
N LEU A 224 -13.05 1.94 2.17
CA LEU A 224 -12.77 1.82 0.73
C LEU A 224 -12.44 3.18 0.10
N ALA A 225 -13.09 4.25 0.56
CA ALA A 225 -12.92 5.63 0.13
C ALA A 225 -11.90 6.38 0.99
N VAL A 226 -10.80 5.73 1.36
CA VAL A 226 -9.57 6.35 1.90
C VAL A 226 -8.88 7.23 0.81
N MET A 227 -9.70 7.95 0.04
CA MET A 227 -9.36 8.94 -0.97
C MET A 227 -8.65 10.12 -0.30
N ASP A 228 -9.11 10.59 0.87
CA ASP A 228 -8.47 11.71 1.56
C ASP A 228 -7.04 11.39 2.03
N HIS A 229 -6.78 10.17 2.49
CA HIS A 229 -5.43 9.78 2.88
C HIS A 229 -4.54 9.54 1.66
N ASN A 230 -5.03 8.80 0.66
CA ASN A 230 -4.27 8.47 -0.54
C ASN A 230 -3.94 9.73 -1.38
N ASN A 231 -4.87 10.67 -1.50
CA ASN A 231 -4.67 11.95 -2.21
C ASN A 231 -3.67 12.86 -1.48
N HIS A 232 -3.50 12.70 -0.17
CA HIS A 232 -2.64 13.54 0.66
C HIS A 232 -1.35 12.85 1.14
N LEU A 233 -1.06 11.65 0.63
CA LEU A 233 0.08 10.84 1.05
C LEU A 233 1.41 11.51 0.65
N GLY A 234 1.49 12.06 -0.56
CA GLY A 234 2.66 12.67 -1.17
C GLY A 234 2.75 14.20 -1.09
N ARG A 235 1.98 14.87 -0.21
CA ARG A 235 2.06 16.33 -0.08
C ARG A 235 3.47 16.78 0.31
N MET A 236 4.00 17.75 -0.44
CA MET A 236 5.28 18.39 -0.15
C MET A 236 5.23 19.13 1.20
N PRO A 237 6.39 19.33 1.84
CA PRO A 237 6.48 20.18 3.03
C PRO A 237 5.99 21.60 2.70
N LEU A 238 5.34 22.25 3.65
CA LEU A 238 4.95 23.65 3.54
C LEU A 238 6.23 24.49 3.56
N VAL A 239 6.41 25.37 2.58
CA VAL A 239 7.59 26.20 2.42
C VAL A 239 7.19 27.67 2.58
N GLY A 240 7.98 28.44 3.32
CA GLY A 240 7.83 29.89 3.45
C GLY A 240 8.27 30.64 2.20
N GLN A 241 8.00 31.95 2.16
CA GLN A 241 8.45 32.83 1.06
C GLN A 241 9.97 32.88 0.91
N ASP A 242 10.71 32.48 1.95
CA ASP A 242 12.16 32.38 2.05
C ASP A 242 12.72 31.01 1.60
N GLY A 243 11.86 30.08 1.16
CA GLY A 243 12.27 28.74 0.75
C GLY A 243 12.49 27.75 1.91
N GLN A 244 12.22 28.15 3.17
CA GLN A 244 12.42 27.30 4.34
C GLN A 244 11.18 26.46 4.68
N VAL A 245 11.40 25.21 5.09
CA VAL A 245 10.32 24.27 5.45
C VAL A 245 9.75 24.60 6.83
N TYR A 246 8.43 24.76 6.92
CA TYR A 246 7.73 24.81 8.19
C TYR A 246 7.77 23.44 8.87
N ALA A 247 8.17 23.40 10.14
CA ALA A 247 7.97 22.22 10.98
C ALA A 247 7.34 22.59 12.31
N LYS A 248 6.53 21.66 12.81
CA LYS A 248 5.76 21.78 14.02
C LYS A 248 6.32 20.82 15.05
N GLY A 249 6.64 21.32 16.23
CA GLY A 249 7.02 20.46 17.34
C GLY A 249 5.79 19.77 17.95
N GLN A 250 5.94 18.48 18.22
CA GLN A 250 4.95 17.67 18.90
C GLN A 250 5.64 16.80 19.95
N VAL A 251 5.00 16.61 21.10
CA VAL A 251 5.50 15.67 22.11
C VAL A 251 5.23 14.25 21.65
N SER A 252 6.30 13.46 21.47
CA SER A 252 6.22 12.04 21.21
C SER A 252 5.62 11.33 22.41
N ARG A 253 4.45 10.71 22.23
CA ARG A 253 3.78 9.92 23.29
C ARG A 253 4.61 8.72 23.76
N ARG A 254 5.53 8.23 22.91
CA ARG A 254 6.40 7.07 23.20
C ARG A 254 7.64 7.45 24.02
N THR A 255 8.31 8.53 23.63
CA THR A 255 9.58 8.94 24.27
C THR A 255 9.39 10.09 25.26
N LYS A 256 8.17 10.65 25.37
CA LYS A 256 7.83 11.82 26.17
C LYS A 256 8.72 13.04 25.89
N GLN A 257 9.29 13.12 24.69
CA GLN A 257 10.16 14.21 24.25
C GLN A 257 9.53 14.99 23.11
N TRP A 258 9.89 16.28 23.00
CA TRP A 258 9.56 17.10 21.85
C TRP A 258 10.33 16.61 20.60
N VAL A 259 9.58 16.38 19.53
CA VAL A 259 10.06 15.97 18.20
C VAL A 259 9.41 16.91 17.19
N ALA A 260 10.19 17.47 16.25
CA ALA A 260 9.59 18.26 15.18
C ALA A 260 9.18 17.36 14.01
N TYR A 261 8.09 17.75 13.37
CA TYR A 261 7.57 17.12 12.17
C TYR A 261 7.41 18.20 11.11
N GLU A 262 7.95 17.96 9.92
CA GLU A 262 7.74 18.82 8.77
C GLU A 262 6.23 18.92 8.50
N GLU A 263 5.72 20.15 8.53
CA GLU A 263 4.31 20.43 8.33
C GLU A 263 4.04 20.38 6.83
N LYS A 264 3.23 19.41 6.38
CA LYS A 264 2.88 19.27 4.96
C LYS A 264 2.00 20.44 4.52
N ALA A 265 2.16 20.89 3.27
CA ALA A 265 1.33 21.92 2.66
C ALA A 265 -0.17 21.66 2.90
N PRO A 266 -1.02 22.69 3.07
CA PRO A 266 -2.44 22.52 3.37
C PRO A 266 -3.14 21.49 2.47
N LYS A 267 -4.07 20.72 3.04
CA LYS A 267 -4.86 19.76 2.26
C LYS A 267 -5.66 20.53 1.21
N ASP A 268 -5.63 20.04 -0.03
CA ASP A 268 -6.45 20.58 -1.10
C ASP A 268 -7.74 19.76 -1.18
N PHE A 269 -8.85 20.44 -0.94
CA PHE A 269 -10.18 19.84 -0.91
C PHE A 269 -10.99 20.14 -2.17
N LYS A 270 -10.35 20.48 -3.31
CA LYS A 270 -11.05 20.75 -4.58
C LYS A 270 -12.02 19.67 -5.05
N TYR A 271 -11.85 18.43 -4.60
CA TYR A 271 -12.77 17.31 -4.88
C TYR A 271 -14.05 17.33 -4.01
N ILE A 272 -14.06 18.07 -2.90
CA ILE A 272 -15.20 18.20 -1.98
C ILE A 272 -16.39 18.91 -2.67
N PRO A 273 -16.24 20.03 -3.38
CA PRO A 273 -17.34 20.63 -4.15
C PRO A 273 -18.03 19.65 -5.12
N GLU A 274 -17.28 18.80 -5.81
CA GLU A 274 -17.84 17.79 -6.73
C GLU A 274 -18.59 16.68 -5.97
N LEU A 275 -18.02 16.22 -4.85
CA LEU A 275 -18.66 15.26 -3.95
C LEU A 275 -19.90 15.84 -3.27
N MET A 276 -19.85 17.11 -2.88
CA MET A 276 -20.99 17.86 -2.36
C MET A 276 -22.05 18.00 -3.44
N ALA A 277 -21.72 18.35 -4.68
CA ALA A 277 -22.67 18.41 -5.78
C ALA A 277 -23.32 17.05 -6.09
N ALA A 278 -22.58 15.94 -5.96
CA ALA A 278 -23.11 14.60 -6.12
C ALA A 278 -24.02 14.18 -4.95
N CYS A 279 -23.61 14.49 -3.71
CA CYS A 279 -24.43 14.29 -2.52
C CYS A 279 -25.67 15.18 -2.53
N MET A 280 -25.55 16.43 -2.97
CA MET A 280 -26.64 17.39 -3.08
C MET A 280 -27.65 16.97 -4.14
N ARG A 281 -27.22 16.49 -5.30
CA ARG A 281 -28.13 15.89 -6.29
C ARG A 281 -28.85 14.64 -5.77
N ALA A 282 -28.19 13.85 -4.93
CA ALA A 282 -28.78 12.67 -4.31
C ALA A 282 -29.68 12.97 -3.09
N THR A 283 -29.51 14.14 -2.45
CA THR A 283 -30.16 14.49 -1.17
C THR A 283 -31.22 15.59 -1.34
N TYR A 284 -30.95 16.60 -2.17
CA TYR A 284 -31.75 17.81 -2.39
C TYR A 284 -32.44 17.82 -3.76
N GLY A 285 -32.67 16.66 -4.38
CA GLY A 285 -33.79 16.52 -5.32
C GLY A 285 -35.17 16.66 -4.64
N VAL A 286 -35.22 17.17 -3.40
CA VAL A 286 -36.39 17.28 -2.53
C VAL A 286 -36.32 18.63 -1.78
N SER A 287 -37.47 19.29 -1.63
CA SER A 287 -37.64 20.69 -1.17
C SER A 287 -36.98 21.04 0.19
N GLU A 288 -36.40 22.25 0.26
CA GLU A 288 -35.63 22.86 1.37
C GLU A 288 -36.41 23.06 2.68
N THR A 289 -37.75 23.09 2.64
CA THR A 289 -38.61 23.39 3.79
C THR A 289 -38.59 22.34 4.92
N LYS A 290 -37.85 21.23 4.76
CA LYS A 290 -37.85 20.09 5.70
C LYS A 290 -36.63 20.00 6.63
N PHE A 291 -35.66 20.92 6.58
CA PHE A 291 -34.40 20.78 7.36
C PHE A 291 -34.31 21.69 8.60
N ARG A 292 -33.87 21.14 9.75
CA ARG A 292 -33.49 21.88 10.98
C ARG A 292 -32.20 21.34 11.60
N LYS A 293 -31.40 22.21 12.23
CA LYS A 293 -30.13 21.87 12.93
C LYS A 293 -30.37 20.89 14.09
N SER A 294 -29.47 19.93 14.26
CA SER A 294 -29.52 18.97 15.38
C SER A 294 -28.95 19.59 16.66
N ARG A 295 -29.48 19.20 17.82
CA ARG A 295 -29.00 19.65 19.14
C ARG A 295 -27.50 19.44 19.35
N LYS A 296 -26.94 18.38 18.77
CA LYS A 296 -25.52 18.03 18.87
C LYS A 296 -24.60 18.98 18.09
N SER A 297 -25.12 19.61 17.04
CA SER A 297 -24.39 20.66 16.30
C SER A 297 -24.30 21.95 17.11
N ILE A 298 -25.32 22.25 17.91
CA ILE A 298 -25.40 23.48 18.71
C ILE A 298 -24.49 23.38 19.94
N SER A 299 -24.26 22.17 20.48
CA SER A 299 -23.42 21.96 21.66
C SER A 299 -21.91 21.96 21.38
N LEU A 300 -21.48 21.99 20.12
CA LEU A 300 -20.06 21.97 19.75
C LEU A 300 -19.44 23.37 19.69
N ASP A 301 -20.25 24.42 19.74
CA ASP A 301 -19.81 25.82 19.69
C ASP A 301 -19.18 26.29 21.03
N SER A 302 -19.16 25.46 22.08
CA SER A 302 -18.83 25.86 23.46
C SER A 302 -17.66 25.13 24.14
N ILE A 303 -16.76 24.43 23.43
CA ILE A 303 -15.66 23.64 24.05
C ILE A 303 -14.27 24.32 23.92
N ALA A 304 -13.53 24.42 25.05
CA ALA A 304 -12.27 25.16 25.23
C ALA A 304 -10.97 24.47 24.72
N LYS A 305 -9.85 25.24 24.68
CA LYS A 305 -8.77 25.16 23.67
C LYS A 305 -7.42 24.45 23.97
N ASN A 306 -7.09 23.87 25.12
CA ASN A 306 -5.76 23.20 25.27
C ASN A 306 -5.69 22.11 26.36
N LEU A 307 -4.97 21.01 26.06
CA LEU A 307 -4.75 19.82 26.91
C LEU A 307 -3.29 19.65 27.41
N SER A 308 -2.33 20.52 27.05
CA SER A 308 -0.90 20.28 27.35
C SER A 308 -0.41 20.76 28.72
N GLY A 309 -1.17 21.59 29.45
CA GLY A 309 -0.75 22.16 30.73
C GLY A 309 0.41 23.18 30.66
N GLU A 310 1.30 23.09 29.66
CA GLU A 310 2.39 24.04 29.39
C GLU A 310 2.16 24.83 28.09
N THR A 311 2.77 26.01 28.02
CA THR A 311 2.72 26.89 26.84
C THR A 311 3.60 26.37 25.71
N ASN A 312 3.17 26.56 24.46
CA ASN A 312 3.90 26.13 23.28
C ASN A 312 5.24 26.90 23.16
N PRO A 313 6.41 26.23 23.17
CA PRO A 313 7.72 26.88 23.15
C PRO A 313 8.10 27.47 21.78
N GLY A 314 7.24 27.34 20.77
CA GLY A 314 7.40 28.00 19.47
C GLY A 314 8.07 27.14 18.41
N SER A 315 7.50 27.15 17.21
CA SER A 315 7.88 26.27 16.10
C SER A 315 9.35 26.39 15.66
N ARG A 316 9.94 27.60 15.73
CA ARG A 316 11.36 27.83 15.38
C ARG A 316 12.34 27.11 16.31
N ILE A 317 12.07 27.11 17.61
CA ILE A 317 12.93 26.44 18.61
C ILE A 317 12.86 24.92 18.44
N LEU A 318 11.66 24.42 18.12
CA LEU A 318 11.42 22.99 17.89
C LEU A 318 12.09 22.50 16.60
N LEU A 319 12.05 23.30 15.53
CA LEU A 319 12.75 23.08 14.26
C LEU A 319 14.27 22.96 14.43
N ALA A 320 14.89 23.93 15.11
CA ALA A 320 16.33 23.96 15.34
C ALA A 320 16.83 22.73 16.12
N LYS A 321 16.07 22.30 17.13
CA LYS A 321 16.36 21.07 17.91
C LYS A 321 16.24 19.79 17.08
N MET A 322 15.38 19.75 16.07
CA MET A 322 15.27 18.60 15.16
C MET A 322 16.44 18.55 14.17
N GLN A 323 16.79 19.70 13.59
CA GLN A 323 17.90 19.81 12.63
C GLN A 323 19.25 19.50 13.29
N SER A 324 19.47 19.92 14.54
CA SER A 324 20.69 19.58 15.29
C SER A 324 20.81 18.08 15.58
N ARG A 325 19.69 17.38 15.82
CA ARG A 325 19.64 15.92 15.96
C ARG A 325 19.89 15.16 14.65
N LYS A 326 19.51 15.73 13.50
CA LYS A 326 19.85 15.16 12.17
C LYS A 326 21.35 15.30 11.87
N LYS A 327 21.95 16.47 12.14
CA LYS A 327 23.40 16.70 11.91
C LYS A 327 24.32 15.87 12.82
N THR A 328 23.89 15.57 14.04
CA THR A 328 24.67 14.74 14.98
C THR A 328 24.58 13.24 14.70
N GLY A 329 23.66 12.81 13.82
CA GLY A 329 23.54 11.43 13.35
C GLY A 329 24.34 11.10 12.09
N GLU A 330 24.96 12.10 11.43
CA GLU A 330 25.82 11.92 10.25
C GLU A 330 27.31 11.78 10.58
N ASN A 331 27.70 11.93 11.86
CA ASN A 331 29.07 11.74 12.36
C ASN A 331 29.18 10.60 13.39
N LYS A 332 28.44 9.50 13.18
CA LYS A 332 28.70 8.22 13.86
C LYS A 332 28.53 7.04 12.92
#